data_AF-A0AAD8IB80-F1
#
_entry.id   AF-A0AAD8IB80-F1
#
_cell.length_a   1.000
_cell.length_b   1.000
_cell.length_c   1.000
_cell.angle_alpha   90.00
_cell.angle_beta   90.00
_cell.angle_gamma   90.00
#
_symmetry.space_group_name_H-M   'P 1'
#
loop_
_entity.id
_entity.type
_entity.pdbx_description
1 polymer ?
#
loop_
_entity_poly.entity_id
_entity_poly.type
_entity_poly.pdbx_seq_one_letter_code
_entity_poly.pdbx_strand_id
1 'polypeptide(L)'
;MVMRLSAQDVAKALASVYYPILAKQPHLVHKFYKDTSTLVRVEDDGSTSTTTTTKAINEKILSLNTGNKFDITSIDAQESTNMDVHIIVTGFETGRDNVVRDFVQFFWLEPIENIDNGYYLLHDMFRYAGKANQLDDSQIPVQEVSVPGQTEDRSTDLGIEGWVLCSGSPHNVITRVGMDVVDSLSLPLFSLSKLTSLTMPF
;
A
#
# COMPACT_ATOMS: atom_id res chain seq x y z
N MET A 1 12.86 -20.82 14.80
CA MET A 1 13.44 -20.17 13.61
C MET A 1 12.37 -19.25 13.06
N VAL A 2 12.57 -17.94 13.17
CA VAL A 2 11.66 -16.95 12.60
C VAL A 2 11.84 -16.97 11.08
N MET A 3 10.75 -17.09 10.32
CA MET A 3 10.81 -16.93 8.87
C MET A 3 10.76 -15.43 8.53
N ARG A 4 11.87 -14.95 7.97
CA ARG A 4 11.99 -13.58 7.48
C ARG A 4 11.52 -13.51 6.04
N LEU A 5 10.70 -12.50 5.74
CA LEU A 5 10.27 -12.23 4.37
C LEU A 5 11.40 -11.61 3.56
N SER A 6 11.42 -11.88 2.25
CA SER A 6 12.31 -11.17 1.34
C SER A 6 11.89 -9.69 1.23
N ALA A 7 12.83 -8.79 0.92
CA ALA A 7 12.52 -7.37 0.67
C ALA A 7 11.38 -7.19 -0.35
N GLN A 8 11.36 -8.02 -1.40
CA GLN A 8 10.33 -7.99 -2.43
C GLN A 8 8.95 -8.39 -1.88
N ASP A 9 8.88 -9.40 -1.01
CA ASP A 9 7.63 -9.82 -0.40
C ASP A 9 7.11 -8.78 0.60
N VAL A 10 8.01 -8.15 1.37
CA VAL A 10 7.68 -7.03 2.25
C VAL A 10 7.09 -5.87 1.44
N ALA A 11 7.70 -5.52 0.30
CA ALA A 11 7.22 -4.42 -0.54
C ALA A 11 5.86 -4.69 -1.18
N LYS A 12 5.63 -5.91 -1.68
CA LYS A 12 4.32 -6.34 -2.20
C LYS A 12 3.25 -6.29 -1.10
N ALA A 13 3.57 -6.78 0.09
CA ALA A 13 2.67 -6.73 1.24
C ALA A 13 2.35 -5.29 1.64
N LEU A 14 3.36 -4.40 1.71
CA LEU A 14 3.16 -2.97 1.98
C LEU A 14 2.19 -2.37 0.95
N ALA A 15 2.45 -2.52 -0.36
CA ALA A 15 1.61 -1.93 -1.39
C ALA A 15 0.17 -2.44 -1.35
N SER A 16 -0.04 -3.73 -1.08
CA SER A 16 -1.38 -4.33 -0.96
C SER A 16 -2.22 -3.81 0.20
N VAL A 17 -1.58 -3.13 1.18
CA VAL A 17 -2.25 -2.61 2.37
C VAL A 17 -2.26 -1.08 2.36
N TYR A 18 -1.12 -0.45 2.04
CA TYR A 18 -0.93 0.99 2.07
C TYR A 18 -1.87 1.73 1.12
N TYR A 19 -1.88 1.37 -0.18
CA TYR A 19 -2.68 2.10 -1.18
C TYR A 19 -4.20 1.92 -0.99
N PRO A 20 -4.72 0.71 -0.66
CA PRO A 20 -6.14 0.57 -0.32
C PRO A 20 -6.56 1.37 0.91
N ILE A 21 -5.73 1.43 1.95
CA ILE A 21 -6.01 2.24 3.14
C ILE A 21 -5.91 3.72 2.79
N LEU A 22 -4.92 4.13 2.02
CA LEU A 22 -4.79 5.50 1.55
C LEU A 22 -6.08 5.93 0.84
N ALA A 23 -6.55 5.14 -0.13
CA ALA A 23 -7.76 5.44 -0.90
C ALA A 23 -9.06 5.44 -0.06
N LYS A 24 -9.25 4.45 0.82
CA LYS A 24 -10.56 4.22 1.49
C LYS A 24 -10.62 4.78 2.92
N GLN A 25 -9.49 4.81 3.63
CA GLN A 25 -9.40 5.15 5.04
C GLN A 25 -8.13 5.99 5.33
N PRO A 26 -7.95 7.17 4.69
CA PRO A 26 -6.71 7.94 4.78
C PRO A 26 -6.34 8.34 6.22
N HIS A 27 -7.32 8.48 7.11
CA HIS A 27 -7.15 8.75 8.54
C HIS A 27 -6.41 7.64 9.30
N LEU A 28 -6.20 6.47 8.70
CA LEU A 28 -5.44 5.36 9.28
C LEU A 28 -4.02 5.27 8.73
N VAL A 29 -3.64 6.03 7.69
CA VAL A 29 -2.33 5.88 7.04
C VAL A 29 -1.19 6.34 7.95
N HIS A 30 -1.40 7.36 8.78
CA HIS A 30 -0.37 7.84 9.72
C HIS A 30 0.12 6.76 10.70
N LYS A 31 -0.65 5.67 10.86
CA LYS A 31 -0.31 4.52 11.69
C LYS A 31 0.92 3.73 11.23
N PHE A 32 1.29 3.82 9.95
CA PHE A 32 2.51 3.22 9.42
C PHE A 32 3.78 3.96 9.86
N TYR A 33 3.64 5.19 10.35
CA TYR A 33 4.76 6.09 10.64
C TYR A 33 5.04 6.14 12.14
N LYS A 34 6.25 6.59 12.49
CA LYS A 34 6.62 7.01 13.86
C LYS A 34 6.93 8.50 13.86
N ASP A 35 7.10 9.10 15.03
CA ASP A 35 7.25 10.57 15.10
C ASP A 35 8.50 11.11 14.40
N THR A 36 9.54 10.27 14.27
CA THR A 36 10.75 10.59 13.53
C THR A 36 10.66 10.32 12.03
N SER A 37 9.53 9.81 11.53
CA SER A 37 9.33 9.60 10.10
C SER A 37 9.19 10.92 9.34
N THR A 38 9.51 10.88 8.05
CA THR A 38 9.40 12.03 7.14
C THR A 38 8.51 11.70 5.94
N LEU A 39 7.53 12.57 5.69
CA LEU A 39 6.68 12.58 4.51
C LEU A 39 7.09 13.73 3.59
N VAL A 40 7.48 13.42 2.37
CA VAL A 40 7.92 14.40 1.37
C VAL A 40 6.94 14.42 0.21
N ARG A 41 6.46 15.62 -0.13
CA ARG A 41 5.47 15.87 -1.19
C ARG A 41 5.89 17.09 -2.02
N VAL A 42 5.55 17.09 -3.30
CA VAL A 42 5.68 18.28 -4.15
C VAL A 42 4.38 19.07 -4.07
N GLU A 43 4.48 20.35 -3.75
CA GLU A 43 3.34 21.28 -3.68
C GLU A 43 3.01 21.89 -5.05
N ASP A 44 1.87 22.56 -5.16
CA ASP A 44 1.38 23.15 -6.41
C ASP A 44 2.32 24.22 -7.00
N ASP A 45 3.10 24.89 -6.15
CA ASP A 45 4.12 25.86 -6.57
C ASP A 45 5.44 25.21 -7.03
N GLY A 46 5.49 23.87 -7.06
CA GLY A 46 6.67 23.08 -7.41
C GLY A 46 7.70 22.97 -6.28
N SER A 47 7.47 23.60 -5.13
CA SER A 47 8.32 23.42 -3.95
C SER A 47 8.13 22.03 -3.36
N THR A 48 9.12 21.55 -2.62
CA THR A 48 9.03 20.29 -1.89
C THR A 48 8.74 20.58 -0.43
N SER A 49 7.64 20.05 0.09
CA SER A 49 7.35 20.08 1.52
C SER A 49 7.87 18.80 2.20
N THR A 50 8.37 18.97 3.43
CA THR A 50 8.74 17.86 4.31
C THR A 50 7.92 17.98 5.59
N THR A 51 7.16 16.95 5.91
CA THR A 51 6.32 16.87 7.11
C THR A 51 6.83 15.76 8.01
N THR A 52 6.94 16.03 9.31
CA THR A 52 7.39 15.08 10.34
C THR A 52 6.36 14.99 11.46
N THR A 53 6.52 14.03 12.37
CA THR A 53 5.53 13.65 13.41
C THR A 53 4.28 12.97 12.85
N THR A 54 3.80 11.95 13.57
CA THR A 54 2.60 11.19 13.16
C THR A 54 1.37 12.08 13.01
N LYS A 55 1.21 13.07 13.90
CA LYS A 55 0.10 14.02 13.86
C LYS A 55 0.10 14.88 12.60
N ALA A 56 1.21 15.55 12.29
CA ALA A 56 1.25 16.44 11.12
C ALA A 56 1.22 15.63 9.81
N ILE A 57 1.81 14.42 9.79
CA ILE A 57 1.68 13.49 8.66
C ILE A 57 0.20 13.14 8.43
N ASN A 58 -0.57 12.85 9.48
CA ASN A 58 -2.00 12.60 9.35
C ASN A 58 -2.74 13.81 8.75
N GLU A 59 -2.51 15.01 9.27
CA GLU A 59 -3.11 16.25 8.78
C GLU A 59 -2.77 16.48 7.30
N LYS A 60 -1.51 16.28 6.91
CA LYS A 60 -1.05 16.44 5.52
C LYS A 60 -1.70 15.40 4.60
N ILE A 61 -1.72 14.11 4.98
CA ILE A 61 -2.36 13.05 4.16
C ILE A 61 -3.85 13.33 3.95
N LEU A 62 -4.57 13.75 5.01
CA LEU A 62 -5.99 14.08 4.92
C LEU A 62 -6.27 15.31 4.04
N SER A 63 -5.34 16.27 3.99
CA SER A 63 -5.44 17.43 3.10
C SER A 63 -5.22 17.09 1.62
N LEU A 64 -4.39 16.09 1.34
CA LEU A 64 -3.99 15.71 -0.03
C LEU A 64 -4.94 14.70 -0.65
N ASN A 65 -5.31 13.66 0.10
CA ASN A 65 -6.05 12.55 -0.47
C ASN A 65 -7.54 12.63 -0.16
N THR A 66 -8.33 12.96 -1.18
CA THR A 66 -9.78 12.93 -1.12
C THR A 66 -10.32 11.87 -2.08
N GLY A 67 -10.08 10.60 -1.76
CA GLY A 67 -10.71 9.47 -2.46
C GLY A 67 -10.11 9.16 -3.83
N ASN A 68 -8.83 9.48 -4.04
CA ASN A 68 -8.13 9.12 -5.27
C ASN A 68 -7.88 7.60 -5.32
N LYS A 69 -7.85 7.04 -6.53
CA LYS A 69 -7.54 5.62 -6.77
C LYS A 69 -6.07 5.50 -7.16
N PHE A 70 -5.44 4.41 -6.73
CA PHE A 70 -4.04 4.11 -7.03
C PHE A 70 -3.95 2.75 -7.69
N ASP A 71 -3.32 2.71 -8.84
CA ASP A 71 -3.04 1.49 -9.59
C ASP A 71 -1.53 1.33 -9.72
N ILE A 72 -1.03 0.20 -9.23
CA ILE A 72 0.41 -0.03 -9.11
C ILE A 72 0.91 -0.79 -10.34
N THR A 73 1.92 -0.23 -11.01
CA THR A 73 2.48 -0.80 -12.24
C THR A 73 3.76 -1.59 -11.98
N SER A 74 4.63 -1.10 -11.09
CA SER A 74 5.81 -1.85 -10.66
C SER A 74 6.15 -1.56 -9.20
N ILE A 75 6.81 -2.54 -8.59
CA ILE A 75 7.33 -2.46 -7.23
C ILE A 75 8.69 -3.14 -7.24
N ASP A 76 9.73 -2.39 -6.92
CA ASP A 76 11.09 -2.88 -6.79
C ASP A 76 11.56 -2.64 -5.35
N ALA A 77 12.25 -3.62 -4.78
CA ALA A 77 12.69 -3.55 -3.39
C ALA A 77 14.11 -4.07 -3.21
N GLN A 78 14.86 -3.40 -2.32
CA GLN A 78 16.21 -3.78 -1.95
C GLN A 78 16.36 -3.75 -0.42
N GLU A 79 16.97 -4.79 0.13
CA GLU A 79 17.34 -4.84 1.54
C GLU A 79 18.66 -4.09 1.79
N SER A 80 18.72 -3.31 2.86
CA SER A 80 19.94 -2.65 3.35
C SER A 80 20.73 -3.59 4.27
N THR A 81 21.99 -3.24 4.55
CA THR A 81 22.84 -3.97 5.51
C THR A 81 22.26 -4.00 6.93
N ASN A 82 21.43 -3.01 7.28
CA ASN A 82 20.79 -2.89 8.60
C ASN A 82 19.37 -3.46 8.63
N MET A 83 19.04 -4.36 7.68
CA MET A 83 17.71 -4.98 7.55
C MET A 83 16.59 -4.02 7.14
N ASP A 84 16.91 -2.76 6.86
CA ASP A 84 15.94 -1.83 6.28
C ASP A 84 15.53 -2.29 4.88
N VAL A 85 14.34 -1.88 4.44
CA VAL A 85 13.87 -2.17 3.08
C VAL A 85 13.62 -0.85 2.36
N HIS A 86 14.32 -0.66 1.26
CA HIS A 86 14.11 0.46 0.34
C HIS A 86 13.20 0.00 -0.79
N ILE A 87 12.16 0.76 -1.08
CA ILE A 87 11.13 0.39 -2.04
C ILE A 87 10.93 1.54 -3.01
N ILE A 88 10.83 1.22 -4.29
CA ILE A 88 10.34 2.15 -5.31
C ILE A 88 9.06 1.55 -5.87
N VAL A 89 8.01 2.36 -5.85
CA VAL A 89 6.72 2.03 -6.44
C VAL A 89 6.48 2.99 -7.60
N THR A 90 6.11 2.46 -8.75
CA THR A 90 5.53 3.25 -9.84
C THR A 90 4.09 2.84 -10.06
N GLY A 91 3.28 3.80 -10.50
CA GLY A 91 1.88 3.57 -10.75
C GLY A 91 1.23 4.81 -11.31
N PHE A 92 -0.09 4.81 -11.32
CA PHE A 92 -0.87 6.00 -11.64
C PHE A 92 -1.92 6.25 -10.57
N GLU A 93 -2.11 7.53 -10.26
CA GLU A 93 -3.17 8.03 -9.41
C GLU A 93 -4.28 8.59 -10.29
N THR A 94 -5.50 8.11 -10.07
CA THR A 94 -6.70 8.64 -10.73
C THR A 94 -7.45 9.51 -9.73
N GLY A 95 -7.47 10.82 -10.00
CA GLY A 95 -8.21 11.79 -9.20
C GLY A 95 -9.73 11.64 -9.36
N ARG A 96 -10.49 12.32 -8.49
CA ARG A 96 -11.97 12.39 -8.62
C ARG A 96 -12.45 13.07 -9.90
N ASP A 97 -11.58 13.87 -10.51
CA ASP A 97 -11.74 14.51 -11.81
C ASP A 97 -11.48 13.54 -12.99
N ASN A 98 -11.21 12.25 -12.72
CA ASN A 98 -10.76 11.24 -13.68
C ASN A 98 -9.45 11.60 -14.39
N VAL A 99 -8.68 12.57 -13.88
CA VAL A 99 -7.36 12.86 -14.39
C VAL A 99 -6.40 11.81 -13.86
N VAL A 100 -5.67 11.17 -14.78
CA VAL A 100 -4.69 10.15 -14.47
C VAL A 100 -3.30 10.77 -14.48
N ARG A 101 -2.56 10.54 -13.39
CA ARG A 101 -1.19 11.04 -13.24
C ARG A 101 -0.27 9.90 -12.85
N ASP A 102 0.77 9.67 -13.63
CA ASP A 102 1.80 8.73 -13.25
C ASP A 102 2.49 9.24 -11.99
N PHE A 103 2.90 8.34 -11.12
CA PHE A 103 3.66 8.68 -9.93
C PHE A 103 4.82 7.73 -9.72
N VAL A 104 5.81 8.24 -9.01
CA VAL A 104 6.89 7.46 -8.40
C VAL A 104 6.88 7.75 -6.91
N GLN A 105 6.89 6.70 -6.10
CA GLN A 105 6.95 6.79 -4.67
C GLN A 105 8.10 5.96 -4.12
N PHE A 106 8.90 6.56 -3.25
CA PHE A 106 9.98 5.90 -2.53
C PHE A 106 9.56 5.67 -1.09
N PHE A 107 9.77 4.45 -0.60
CA PHE A 107 9.64 4.12 0.81
C PHE A 107 10.96 3.62 1.38
N TRP A 108 11.26 4.03 2.61
CA TRP A 108 12.26 3.41 3.47
C TRP A 108 11.55 2.83 4.69
N LEU A 109 11.61 1.51 4.83
CA LEU A 109 11.09 0.78 5.97
C LEU A 109 12.21 0.47 6.97
N GLU A 110 11.96 0.78 8.25
CA GLU A 110 12.85 0.45 9.36
C GLU A 110 12.23 -0.71 10.17
N PRO A 111 12.99 -1.77 10.50
CA PRO A 111 12.50 -2.88 11.31
C PRO A 111 12.04 -2.46 12.70
N ILE A 112 10.98 -3.07 13.22
CA ILE A 112 10.53 -2.90 14.59
C ILE A 112 11.18 -3.96 15.47
N GLU A 113 11.87 -3.51 16.52
CA GLU A 113 12.51 -4.42 17.47
C GLU A 113 11.48 -5.36 18.12
N ASN A 114 11.82 -6.64 18.22
CA ASN A 114 11.01 -7.68 18.85
C ASN A 114 9.66 -7.97 18.16
N ILE A 115 9.47 -7.52 16.91
CA ILE A 115 8.31 -7.87 16.08
C ILE A 115 8.80 -8.48 14.77
N ASP A 116 8.53 -9.77 14.59
CA ASP A 116 8.90 -10.50 13.37
C ASP A 116 8.23 -9.89 12.14
N ASN A 117 9.03 -9.49 11.15
CA ASN A 117 8.58 -8.81 9.93
C ASN A 117 7.75 -7.53 10.18
N GLY A 118 7.90 -6.90 11.36
CA GLY A 118 7.31 -5.59 11.66
C GLY A 118 8.19 -4.46 11.16
N TYR A 119 7.57 -3.42 10.57
CA TYR A 119 8.29 -2.26 10.04
C TYR A 119 7.54 -0.96 10.33
N TYR A 120 8.28 0.10 10.62
CA TYR A 120 7.81 1.48 10.48
C TYR A 120 8.19 2.02 9.11
N LEU A 121 7.33 2.86 8.55
CA LEU A 121 7.63 3.65 7.37
C LEU A 121 8.39 4.91 7.80
N LEU A 122 9.71 4.92 7.60
CA LEU A 122 10.61 5.98 8.03
C LEU A 122 10.64 7.15 7.04
N HIS A 123 10.75 6.86 5.74
CA HIS A 123 10.72 7.89 4.70
C HIS A 123 9.67 7.54 3.64
N ASP A 124 8.79 8.48 3.33
CA ASP A 124 7.83 8.42 2.24
C ASP A 124 8.04 9.63 1.33
N MET A 125 8.53 9.42 0.11
CA MET A 125 8.68 10.49 -0.88
C MET A 125 7.81 10.19 -2.09
N PHE A 126 6.85 11.07 -2.39
CA PHE A 126 5.93 10.90 -3.52
C PHE A 126 6.10 12.06 -4.51
N ARG A 127 6.11 11.73 -5.80
CA ARG A 127 6.15 12.71 -6.88
C ARG A 127 5.41 12.20 -8.11
N TYR A 128 4.66 13.09 -8.76
CA TYR A 128 4.11 12.81 -10.08
C TYR A 128 5.21 12.76 -11.15
N ALA A 129 5.11 11.77 -12.03
CA ALA A 129 5.95 11.62 -13.22
C ALA A 129 5.17 12.09 -14.46
N GLY A 130 5.86 12.74 -15.40
CA GLY A 130 5.25 13.14 -16.68
C GLY A 130 4.25 14.31 -16.60
N LYS A 131 3.46 14.48 -17.66
CA LYS A 131 2.36 15.45 -17.74
C LYS A 131 1.05 14.71 -17.47
N ALA A 132 0.09 15.36 -16.80
CA ALA A 132 -1.21 14.77 -16.52
C ALA A 132 -1.92 14.35 -17.82
N ASN A 133 -2.32 13.08 -17.92
CA ASN A 133 -3.11 12.58 -19.02
C ASN A 133 -4.58 12.79 -18.66
N GLN A 134 -5.25 13.70 -19.36
CA GLN A 134 -6.71 13.74 -19.32
C GLN A 134 -7.21 12.55 -20.15
N LEU A 135 -8.01 11.68 -19.55
CA LEU A 135 -8.76 10.68 -20.30
C LEU A 135 -9.78 11.42 -21.16
N ASP A 136 -9.48 11.62 -22.44
CA ASP A 136 -10.43 12.14 -23.41
C ASP A 136 -11.45 11.02 -23.74
N ASP A 137 -12.72 11.25 -23.42
CA ASP A 137 -13.84 10.32 -23.63
C ASP A 137 -14.25 10.21 -25.13
N SER A 138 -13.28 10.39 -26.03
CA SER A 138 -13.51 10.66 -27.45
C SER A 138 -12.66 9.77 -28.37
N GLN A 139 -12.57 8.47 -28.11
CA GLN A 139 -12.15 7.51 -29.14
C GLN A 139 -12.64 6.09 -28.82
N ILE A 140 -13.91 5.83 -29.11
CA ILE A 140 -14.40 4.46 -29.36
C ILE A 140 -14.14 4.14 -30.84
N PRO A 141 -13.25 3.19 -31.20
CA PRO A 141 -13.32 2.58 -32.51
C PRO A 141 -14.50 1.60 -32.50
N VAL A 142 -15.58 1.95 -33.19
CA VAL A 142 -16.68 1.02 -33.46
C VAL A 142 -16.14 -0.09 -34.38
N GLN A 143 -15.89 -1.27 -33.83
CA GLN A 143 -15.73 -2.48 -34.64
C GLN A 143 -17.03 -3.29 -34.62
N GLU A 144 -17.50 -3.56 -35.84
CA GLU A 144 -18.72 -4.26 -36.18
C GLU A 144 -18.71 -5.71 -35.68
N VAL A 145 -19.86 -6.16 -35.20
CA VAL A 145 -20.09 -7.45 -34.53
C VAL A 145 -19.95 -8.62 -35.51
N SER A 146 -19.14 -9.61 -35.13
CA SER A 146 -19.33 -11.00 -35.59
C SER A 146 -18.95 -11.98 -34.47
N VAL A 147 -19.92 -12.77 -34.01
CA VAL A 147 -19.84 -13.88 -33.04
C VAL A 147 -20.52 -15.08 -33.74
N PRO A 148 -20.03 -16.35 -33.70
CA PRO A 148 -19.75 -17.05 -32.44
C PRO A 148 -18.62 -18.10 -32.39
N GLY A 149 -18.12 -18.36 -31.17
CA GLY A 149 -17.46 -19.64 -30.82
C GLY A 149 -16.51 -19.64 -29.62
N GLN A 150 -17.06 -19.73 -28.39
CA GLN A 150 -16.55 -20.34 -27.13
C GLN A 150 -15.01 -20.35 -26.85
N THR A 151 -14.55 -19.48 -25.94
CA THR A 151 -14.28 -19.69 -24.49
C THR A 151 -12.95 -20.37 -24.16
N GLU A 152 -11.96 -19.55 -23.79
CA GLU A 152 -11.06 -19.81 -22.65
C GLU A 152 -10.49 -18.47 -22.17
N ASP A 153 -11.02 -18.02 -21.04
CA ASP A 153 -10.65 -16.77 -20.36
C ASP A 153 -9.33 -17.00 -19.61
N ARG A 154 -8.25 -16.34 -20.06
CA ARG A 154 -7.00 -16.25 -19.32
C ARG A 154 -6.87 -14.87 -18.70
N SER A 155 -7.77 -14.59 -17.76
CA SER A 155 -7.54 -13.65 -16.67
C SER A 155 -6.21 -13.98 -15.99
N THR A 156 -5.23 -13.10 -16.09
CA THR A 156 -4.14 -13.08 -15.11
C THR A 156 -4.67 -12.36 -13.87
N ASP A 157 -5.40 -13.14 -13.08
CA ASP A 157 -5.76 -12.87 -11.70
C ASP A 157 -4.46 -12.59 -10.91
N LEU A 158 -4.14 -11.32 -10.72
CA LEU A 158 -3.33 -10.94 -9.57
C LEU A 158 -4.27 -11.04 -8.37
N GLY A 159 -4.42 -12.25 -7.86
CA GLY A 159 -5.30 -12.55 -6.73
C GLY A 159 -4.88 -11.74 -5.51
N ILE A 160 -5.60 -10.66 -5.22
CA ILE A 160 -5.45 -9.88 -3.99
C ILE A 160 -6.83 -9.60 -3.41
N GLU A 161 -7.50 -10.65 -2.91
CA GLU A 161 -8.67 -10.50 -2.05
C GLU A 161 -8.31 -10.50 -0.55
N GLY A 162 -8.87 -9.53 0.18
CA GLY A 162 -9.20 -9.62 1.61
C GLY A 162 -8.21 -9.02 2.63
N TRP A 163 -8.42 -7.77 3.07
CA TRP A 163 -7.69 -7.18 4.22
C TRP A 163 -8.56 -6.26 5.08
N VAL A 164 -8.54 -6.43 6.42
CA VAL A 164 -9.21 -5.58 7.42
C VAL A 164 -8.22 -5.15 8.51
N LEU A 165 -8.36 -3.91 8.99
CA LEU A 165 -7.53 -3.24 9.99
C LEU A 165 -8.00 -3.53 11.43
N CYS A 166 -7.13 -4.09 12.28
CA CYS A 166 -7.41 -4.25 13.71
C CYS A 166 -6.94 -3.00 14.49
N SER A 167 -7.86 -2.35 15.23
CA SER A 167 -7.54 -1.19 16.08
C SER A 167 -7.68 -1.49 17.57
N GLY A 168 -6.56 -1.69 18.26
CA GLY A 168 -6.48 -1.58 19.74
C GLY A 168 -5.16 -2.05 20.32
N SER A 169 -4.13 -1.21 20.13
CA SER A 169 -2.99 -1.01 21.02
C SER A 169 -2.02 0.00 20.40
N PRO A 170 -1.11 0.62 21.18
CA PRO A 170 -0.36 1.78 20.72
C PRO A 170 0.67 1.51 19.60
N HIS A 171 0.77 0.27 19.11
CA HIS A 171 1.68 -0.12 18.03
C HIS A 171 0.89 -0.77 16.91
N ASN A 172 0.89 -0.14 15.74
CA ASN A 172 0.20 -0.61 14.54
C ASN A 172 1.09 -1.64 13.83
N VAL A 173 0.66 -2.90 13.77
CA VAL A 173 1.42 -4.03 13.23
C VAL A 173 0.63 -4.67 12.08
N ILE A 174 1.29 -4.95 10.94
CA ILE A 174 0.72 -5.73 9.83
C ILE A 174 1.01 -7.22 10.10
N THR A 175 -0.03 -8.05 10.28
CA THR A 175 0.13 -9.52 10.39
C THR A 175 -1.04 -10.25 9.71
N ARG A 176 -0.75 -11.41 9.07
CA ARG A 176 -1.68 -12.22 8.26
C ARG A 176 -2.23 -13.42 9.06
N VAL A 177 -3.55 -13.51 9.31
CA VAL A 177 -4.33 -14.78 9.52
C VAL A 177 -5.86 -14.54 9.38
N GLY A 178 -6.54 -15.38 8.56
CA GLY A 178 -7.89 -16.00 8.72
C GLY A 178 -9.15 -15.18 9.07
N MET A 179 -10.15 -15.24 8.19
CA MET A 179 -11.53 -14.73 8.34
C MET A 179 -12.27 -15.34 9.54
N ASP A 180 -12.89 -14.50 10.39
CA ASP A 180 -14.31 -14.61 10.77
C ASP A 180 -14.75 -13.52 11.79
N VAL A 181 -15.95 -12.98 11.53
CA VAL A 181 -16.85 -12.16 12.38
C VAL A 181 -16.44 -10.70 12.72
N VAL A 182 -17.12 -9.74 12.09
CA VAL A 182 -17.23 -8.35 12.53
C VAL A 182 -18.50 -8.18 13.36
N ASP A 183 -18.36 -7.93 14.66
CA ASP A 183 -19.27 -7.02 15.40
C ASP A 183 -18.70 -6.61 16.76
N SER A 184 -18.67 -5.31 17.01
CA SER A 184 -18.52 -4.62 18.30
C SER A 184 -17.21 -4.75 19.14
N LEU A 185 -16.60 -3.58 19.41
CA LEU A 185 -15.88 -3.15 20.64
C LEU A 185 -14.55 -3.84 21.11
N SER A 186 -13.57 -2.96 21.39
CA SER A 186 -12.42 -3.06 22.33
C SER A 186 -11.38 -4.20 22.14
N LEU A 187 -10.14 -3.84 21.77
CA LEU A 187 -9.04 -4.79 21.52
C LEU A 187 -7.86 -4.59 22.50
N PRO A 188 -7.24 -5.69 22.99
CA PRO A 188 -5.80 -5.77 23.24
C PRO A 188 -5.12 -6.94 22.47
N LEU A 189 -3.83 -6.75 22.13
CA LEU A 189 -2.96 -7.58 21.25
C LEU A 189 -2.76 -9.03 21.68
N PHE A 190 -2.47 -9.95 20.74
CA PHE A 190 -1.79 -11.23 21.02
C PHE A 190 -0.86 -11.78 19.92
N SER A 191 -0.06 -12.79 20.33
CA SER A 191 1.24 -13.32 19.89
C SER A 191 1.20 -14.50 18.89
N LEU A 192 2.25 -14.68 18.07
CA LEU A 192 2.44 -15.83 17.17
C LEU A 192 3.37 -16.91 17.80
N SER A 193 2.78 -17.93 18.42
CA SER A 193 3.48 -19.17 18.81
C SER A 193 2.96 -20.44 18.14
N LYS A 194 2.16 -20.35 17.07
CA LYS A 194 1.57 -21.53 16.40
C LYS A 194 1.67 -21.45 14.87
N LEU A 195 2.80 -21.88 14.32
CA LEU A 195 2.96 -22.11 12.88
C LEU A 195 3.88 -23.32 12.63
N THR A 196 3.43 -24.51 13.05
CA THR A 196 3.94 -25.80 12.54
C THR A 196 2.80 -26.83 12.61
N SER A 197 2.14 -27.08 11.49
CA SER A 197 1.52 -28.37 11.12
C SER A 197 0.50 -28.15 10.01
N LEU A 198 0.90 -28.39 8.77
CA LEU A 198 0.04 -29.12 7.84
C LEU A 198 0.91 -29.87 6.84
N THR A 199 1.18 -31.14 7.15
CA THR A 199 1.52 -32.16 6.16
C THR A 199 0.24 -32.56 5.42
N MET A 200 0.23 -32.47 4.09
CA MET A 200 -0.85 -33.02 3.26
C MET A 200 -0.66 -34.53 3.04
N PRO A 201 -1.71 -35.37 3.06
CA PRO A 201 -1.66 -36.69 2.46
C PRO A 201 -2.05 -36.62 0.97
N PHE A 202 -1.54 -37.59 0.22
CA PHE A 202 -1.73 -37.82 -1.22
C PHE A 202 -3.18 -38.07 -1.62
#